data_AF-A0A1G7MX10-F1
#
_entry.id   AF-A0A1G7MX10-F1
#
_cell.length_a   1.000
_cell.length_b   1.000
_cell.length_c   1.000
_cell.angle_alpha   90.00
_cell.angle_beta   90.00
_cell.angle_gamma   90.00
#
_symmetry.space_group_name_H-M   'P 1'
#
loop_
_entity.id
_entity.type
_entity.pdbx_description
1 polymer ?
#
loop_
_entity_poly.entity_id
_entity_poly.type
_entity_poly.pdbx_seq_one_letter_code
_entity_poly.pdbx_strand_id
1 'polypeptide(L)'
;MKHLTPLLLCALALLCACARQPVMEAPSPEARARLEQTWQRYVAADDAVAPAPYRLQLSLRFGTEGDTRRVTALFWGNGQRKLRMDVMAGVGATVANILEDGQHFLVFAPNERKAYFHQGANKPLLQVGVPVPFNLDHLADLLNGRYAQVFGREYADAAVQADAQSRYTLEGKPGGSLTLNAQGLPVAWRENAHGKDGWSMEILYTDDARPLPRRLNLTHTNGKRAIVLVKEREKPTQAFTEAQLSLPLPADVPLLPLSQFKQR
;
A
#
# COMPACT_ATOMS: atom_id res chain seq x y z
N MET A 1 -33.21 28.94 -71.64
CA MET A 1 -32.49 30.15 -71.18
C MET A 1 -32.71 30.32 -69.68
N LYS A 2 -31.59 30.46 -68.96
CA LYS A 2 -31.40 31.05 -67.62
C LYS A 2 -31.57 30.13 -66.40
N HIS A 3 -30.46 30.12 -65.67
CA HIS A 3 -30.01 29.28 -64.57
C HIS A 3 -30.33 29.87 -63.18
N LEU A 4 -29.82 29.18 -62.15
CA LEU A 4 -29.62 29.55 -60.74
C LEU A 4 -30.87 29.40 -59.86
N THR A 5 -30.87 28.68 -58.72
CA THR A 5 -29.83 28.65 -57.67
C THR A 5 -30.01 27.43 -56.75
N PRO A 6 -28.97 26.61 -56.48
CA PRO A 6 -28.97 25.63 -55.40
C PRO A 6 -28.41 26.30 -54.13
N LEU A 7 -29.27 26.86 -53.29
CA LEU A 7 -28.83 27.52 -52.04
C LEU A 7 -29.75 27.21 -50.85
N LEU A 8 -30.39 26.04 -50.83
CA LEU A 8 -31.31 25.67 -49.73
C LEU A 8 -30.88 24.45 -48.91
N LEU A 9 -29.78 23.76 -49.25
CA LEU A 9 -29.35 22.54 -48.56
C LEU A 9 -28.09 22.66 -47.69
N CYS A 10 -27.38 23.79 -47.69
CA CYS A 10 -26.19 23.97 -46.83
C CYS A 10 -26.46 24.68 -45.50
N ALA A 11 -27.69 25.09 -45.21
CA ALA A 11 -28.01 25.86 -44.00
C ALA A 11 -28.46 24.99 -42.79
N LEU A 12 -28.68 23.68 -42.96
CA LEU A 12 -29.18 22.80 -41.89
C LEU A 12 -28.12 21.90 -41.22
N ALA A 13 -26.83 22.08 -41.53
CA ALA A 13 -25.74 21.30 -40.92
C ALA A 13 -24.94 22.07 -39.85
N LEU A 14 -25.38 23.28 -39.47
CA LEU A 14 -24.72 24.13 -38.46
C LEU A 14 -25.50 24.22 -37.14
N LEU A 15 -26.36 23.23 -36.83
CA LEU A 15 -26.77 22.97 -35.45
C LEU A 15 -25.60 22.31 -34.73
N CYS A 16 -24.59 23.14 -34.47
CA CYS A 16 -23.46 22.87 -33.62
C CYS A 16 -23.96 22.25 -32.32
N ALA A 17 -23.41 21.08 -32.05
CA ALA A 17 -23.36 20.45 -30.75
C ALA A 17 -22.86 21.46 -29.71
N CYS A 18 -23.78 22.01 -28.92
CA CYS A 18 -23.47 22.49 -27.57
C CYS A 18 -24.00 21.44 -26.59
N ALA A 19 -23.40 20.24 -26.61
CA ALA A 19 -23.45 19.40 -25.43
C ALA A 19 -22.76 20.23 -24.32
N ARG A 20 -23.55 20.82 -23.42
CA ARG A 20 -23.06 21.46 -22.20
C ARG A 20 -22.10 20.46 -21.56
N GLN A 21 -20.81 20.81 -21.50
CA GLN A 21 -19.90 20.13 -20.59
C GLN A 21 -20.58 20.18 -19.21
N PRO A 22 -20.73 19.04 -18.50
CA PRO A 22 -21.22 19.08 -17.14
C PRO A 22 -20.29 19.99 -16.37
N VAL A 23 -20.81 21.14 -15.95
CA VAL A 23 -20.11 22.01 -15.01
C VAL A 23 -19.92 21.16 -13.78
N MET A 24 -18.67 20.83 -13.47
CA MET A 24 -18.33 20.10 -12.26
C MET A 24 -18.67 21.06 -11.11
N GLU A 25 -19.86 20.91 -10.54
CA GLU A 25 -20.34 21.78 -9.48
C GLU A 25 -19.33 21.72 -8.34
N ALA A 26 -18.86 22.90 -7.93
CA ALA A 26 -17.94 22.98 -6.80
C ALA A 26 -18.62 22.37 -5.56
N PRO A 27 -17.90 21.64 -4.71
CA PRO A 27 -18.51 20.98 -3.55
C PRO A 27 -19.19 22.02 -2.66
N SER A 28 -20.37 21.68 -2.13
CA SER A 28 -21.10 22.54 -1.18
C SER A 28 -20.23 22.87 0.05
N PRO A 29 -20.47 23.98 0.75
CA PRO A 29 -19.72 24.31 1.97
C PRO A 29 -19.71 23.19 3.02
N GLU A 30 -20.84 22.50 3.18
CA GLU A 30 -20.97 21.35 4.07
C GLU A 30 -20.09 20.16 3.61
N ALA A 31 -20.09 19.87 2.31
CA ALA A 31 -19.24 18.83 1.74
C ALA A 31 -17.75 19.15 1.94
N ARG A 32 -17.35 20.41 1.75
CA ARG A 32 -15.97 20.87 2.02
C ARG A 32 -15.58 20.70 3.49
N ALA A 33 -16.43 21.15 4.41
CA ALA A 33 -16.17 21.03 5.85
C ALA A 33 -16.02 19.56 6.28
N ARG A 34 -16.84 18.67 5.72
CA ARG A 34 -16.74 17.22 5.95
C ARG A 34 -15.43 16.63 5.44
N LEU A 35 -15.01 16.98 4.22
CA LEU A 35 -13.76 16.50 3.64
C LEU A 35 -12.56 16.95 4.49
N GLU A 36 -12.56 18.21 4.92
CA GLU A 36 -11.51 18.75 5.77
C GLU A 36 -11.48 18.04 7.14
N GLN A 37 -12.63 17.88 7.80
CA GLN A 37 -12.71 17.20 9.09
C GLN A 37 -12.25 15.73 8.99
N THR A 38 -12.59 15.04 7.91
CA THR A 38 -12.18 13.63 7.70
C THR A 38 -10.66 13.54 7.50
N TRP A 39 -10.07 14.47 6.75
CA TRP A 39 -8.61 14.53 6.57
C TRP A 39 -7.88 14.88 7.87
N GLN A 40 -8.40 15.82 8.66
CA GLN A 40 -7.83 16.16 9.97
C GLN A 40 -7.82 14.96 10.92
N ARG A 41 -8.90 14.14 10.94
CA ARG A 41 -8.92 12.88 11.72
C ARG A 41 -7.86 11.89 11.25
N TYR A 42 -7.68 11.76 9.93
CA TYR A 42 -6.65 10.91 9.33
C TYR A 42 -5.24 11.33 9.77
N VAL A 43 -4.93 12.62 9.71
CA VAL A 43 -3.62 13.15 10.15
C VAL A 43 -3.44 12.97 11.66
N ALA A 44 -4.47 13.30 12.45
CA ALA A 44 -4.43 13.16 13.91
C ALA A 44 -4.29 11.70 14.37
N ALA A 45 -4.83 10.74 13.61
CA ALA A 45 -4.66 9.33 13.91
C ALA A 45 -3.20 8.88 13.83
N ASP A 46 -2.42 9.43 12.89
CA ASP A 46 -0.98 9.16 12.77
C ASP A 46 -0.22 9.74 13.97
N ASP A 47 -0.49 11.00 14.32
CA ASP A 47 0.17 11.71 15.42
C ASP A 47 -0.09 11.07 16.79
N ALA A 48 -1.20 10.33 16.94
CA ALA A 48 -1.54 9.60 18.15
C ALA A 48 -0.75 8.29 18.33
N VAL A 49 -0.04 7.81 17.31
CA VAL A 49 0.73 6.56 17.35
C VAL A 49 2.18 6.84 17.75
N ALA A 50 2.48 6.67 19.04
CA ALA A 50 3.86 6.70 19.51
C ALA A 50 4.67 5.50 18.96
N PRO A 51 5.95 5.69 18.55
CA PRO A 51 6.85 4.59 18.27
C PRO A 51 6.95 3.64 19.46
N ALA A 52 6.63 2.37 19.24
CA ALA A 52 6.65 1.34 20.26
C ALA A 52 7.11 0.00 19.66
N PRO A 53 7.72 -0.89 20.45
CA PRO A 53 8.01 -2.24 20.00
C PRO A 53 6.74 -3.00 19.67
N TYR A 54 6.81 -3.77 18.59
CA TYR A 54 5.72 -4.62 18.15
C TYR A 54 6.26 -5.91 17.52
N ARG A 55 5.45 -6.97 17.60
CA ARG A 55 5.65 -8.18 16.81
C ARG A 55 4.33 -8.62 16.22
N LEU A 56 4.32 -8.88 14.92
CA LEU A 56 3.14 -9.31 14.16
C LEU A 56 3.37 -10.73 13.66
N GLN A 57 2.39 -11.59 13.87
CA GLN A 57 2.30 -12.85 13.13
C GLN A 57 1.40 -12.65 11.92
N LEU A 58 1.97 -12.82 10.73
CA LEU A 58 1.29 -12.60 9.46
C LEU A 58 1.01 -13.93 8.75
N SER A 59 -0.11 -14.00 8.05
CA SER A 59 -0.30 -14.93 6.93
C SER A 59 -0.31 -14.14 5.64
N LEU A 60 0.57 -14.51 4.72
CA LEU A 60 0.69 -13.91 3.41
C LEU A 60 0.22 -14.92 2.38
N ARG A 61 -0.79 -14.57 1.59
CA ARG A 61 -1.23 -15.36 0.44
C ARG A 61 -1.04 -14.53 -0.82
N PHE A 62 -0.33 -15.06 -1.80
CA PHE A 62 -0.04 -14.29 -3.00
C PHE A 62 0.23 -15.15 -4.23
N GLY A 63 0.09 -14.54 -5.39
CA GLY A 63 0.32 -15.18 -6.69
C GLY A 63 -0.56 -14.55 -7.76
N THR A 64 -0.90 -15.34 -8.76
CA THR A 64 -1.92 -14.99 -9.76
C THR A 64 -3.28 -15.52 -9.34
N GLU A 65 -4.35 -14.95 -9.87
CA GLU A 65 -5.69 -15.50 -9.68
C GLU A 65 -5.74 -16.99 -10.08
N GLY A 66 -6.30 -17.83 -9.22
CA GLY A 66 -6.32 -19.28 -9.39
C GLY A 66 -5.04 -20.03 -8.96
N ASP A 67 -3.90 -19.35 -8.87
CA ASP A 67 -2.62 -19.94 -8.47
C ASP A 67 -1.89 -19.07 -7.44
N THR A 68 -2.22 -19.30 -6.17
CA THR A 68 -1.65 -18.55 -5.05
C THR A 68 -0.93 -19.47 -4.10
N ARG A 69 0.22 -19.03 -3.60
CA ARG A 69 0.98 -19.66 -2.53
C ARG A 69 0.66 -18.99 -1.19
N ARG A 70 0.85 -19.71 -0.09
CA ARG A 70 0.67 -19.19 1.26
C ARG A 70 1.92 -19.42 2.10
N VAL A 71 2.37 -18.38 2.78
CA VAL A 71 3.43 -18.41 3.78
C VAL A 71 2.96 -17.73 5.07
N THR A 72 3.68 -17.97 6.14
CA THR A 72 3.53 -17.21 7.39
C THR A 72 4.78 -16.37 7.61
N ALA A 73 4.65 -15.24 8.29
CA ALA A 73 5.80 -14.43 8.64
C ALA A 73 5.71 -13.94 10.09
N LEU A 74 6.86 -13.81 10.76
CA LEU A 74 7.02 -13.00 11.95
C LEU A 74 7.63 -11.67 11.53
N PHE A 75 7.02 -10.56 11.91
CA PHE A 75 7.46 -9.22 11.51
C PHE A 75 7.55 -8.31 12.74
N TRP A 76 8.72 -7.76 13.04
CA TRP A 76 8.95 -7.02 14.28
C TRP A 76 9.93 -5.86 14.12
N GLY A 77 9.83 -4.93 15.07
CA GLY A 77 10.67 -3.74 15.16
C GLY A 77 10.29 -2.89 16.38
N ASN A 78 11.03 -1.79 16.58
CA ASN A 78 10.84 -0.85 17.71
C ASN A 78 9.99 0.39 17.35
N GLY A 79 9.23 0.33 16.25
CA GLY A 79 8.58 1.52 15.69
C GLY A 79 9.56 2.49 15.02
N GLN A 80 10.74 1.99 14.64
CA GLN A 80 11.82 2.69 13.95
C GLN A 80 12.14 1.98 12.62
N ARG A 81 13.07 2.53 11.84
CA ARG A 81 13.43 2.07 10.49
C ARG A 81 14.11 0.70 10.41
N LYS A 82 14.64 0.18 11.52
CA LYS A 82 15.27 -1.14 11.55
C LYS A 82 14.23 -2.22 11.82
N LEU A 83 13.97 -3.03 10.81
CA LEU A 83 12.88 -3.99 10.76
C LEU A 83 13.39 -5.40 10.44
N ARG A 84 12.74 -6.39 11.04
CA ARG A 84 13.05 -7.80 10.83
C ARG A 84 11.81 -8.56 10.43
N MET A 85 11.95 -9.41 9.41
CA MET A 85 10.89 -10.30 8.98
C MET A 85 11.45 -11.69 8.70
N ASP A 86 10.88 -12.70 9.34
CA ASP A 86 11.20 -14.09 9.09
C ASP A 86 10.01 -14.76 8.40
N VAL A 87 10.24 -15.31 7.21
CA VAL A 87 9.23 -15.96 6.37
C VAL A 87 9.38 -17.47 6.48
N MET A 88 8.27 -18.13 6.80
CA MET A 88 8.18 -19.57 6.98
C MET A 88 7.18 -20.16 5.99
N ALA A 89 7.52 -21.30 5.40
CA ALA A 89 6.63 -22.09 4.55
C ALA A 89 6.42 -23.50 5.14
N GLY A 90 5.22 -24.06 4.96
CA GLY A 90 4.90 -25.40 5.46
C GLY A 90 4.96 -25.52 6.99
N VAL A 91 5.50 -26.64 7.49
CA VAL A 91 5.60 -26.98 8.92
C VAL A 91 6.82 -26.29 9.55
N GLY A 92 6.86 -24.95 9.52
CA GLY A 92 7.85 -24.15 10.25
C GLY A 92 9.23 -24.01 9.61
N ALA A 93 9.42 -24.44 8.36
CA ALA A 93 10.69 -24.24 7.66
C ALA A 93 10.88 -22.77 7.29
N THR A 94 11.91 -22.12 7.83
CA THR A 94 12.30 -20.77 7.45
C THR A 94 12.82 -20.76 6.02
N VAL A 95 12.13 -20.04 5.14
CA VAL A 95 12.51 -19.91 3.73
C VAL A 95 13.26 -18.62 3.45
N ALA A 96 13.07 -17.59 4.28
CA ALA A 96 13.82 -16.34 4.21
C ALA A 96 13.86 -15.64 5.57
N ASN A 97 15.01 -15.05 5.89
CA ASN A 97 15.19 -14.10 6.98
C ASN A 97 15.53 -12.75 6.36
N ILE A 98 14.82 -11.69 6.75
CA ILE A 98 14.92 -10.37 6.13
C ILE A 98 15.25 -9.33 7.20
N LEU A 99 16.13 -8.41 6.83
CA LEU A 99 16.45 -7.18 7.54
C LEU A 99 16.27 -6.01 6.57
N GLU A 100 15.48 -5.02 6.96
CA GLU A 100 15.44 -3.71 6.31
C GLU A 100 15.90 -2.66 7.32
N ASP A 101 16.81 -1.79 6.91
CA ASP A 101 17.31 -0.67 7.70
C ASP A 101 17.49 0.54 6.78
N GLY A 102 16.41 1.31 6.63
CA GLY A 102 16.35 2.51 5.80
C GLY A 102 16.52 2.23 4.30
N GLN A 103 17.74 2.26 3.80
CA GLN A 103 18.06 1.97 2.38
C GLN A 103 18.78 0.65 2.20
N HIS A 104 19.07 -0.06 3.30
CA HIS A 104 19.73 -1.35 3.27
C HIS A 104 18.70 -2.44 3.43
N PHE A 105 18.72 -3.39 2.50
CA PHE A 105 17.90 -4.58 2.55
C PHE A 105 18.81 -5.79 2.46
N LEU A 106 18.60 -6.74 3.37
CA LEU A 106 19.32 -8.01 3.39
C LEU A 106 18.29 -9.14 3.50
N VAL A 107 18.37 -10.11 2.60
CA VAL A 107 17.63 -11.36 2.70
C VAL A 107 18.60 -12.53 2.74
N PHE A 108 18.46 -13.38 3.74
CA PHE A 108 19.14 -14.66 3.83
C PHE A 108 18.15 -15.77 3.47
N ALA A 109 18.52 -16.62 2.51
CA ALA A 109 17.76 -17.80 2.10
C ALA A 109 18.46 -19.06 2.63
N PRO A 110 18.04 -19.61 3.78
CA PRO A 110 18.77 -20.70 4.45
C PRO A 110 18.94 -21.95 3.58
N ASN A 111 17.89 -22.31 2.83
CA ASN A 111 17.88 -23.49 1.96
C ASN A 111 18.88 -23.39 0.79
N GLU A 112 19.18 -22.17 0.35
CA GLU A 112 20.17 -21.95 -0.71
C GLU A 112 21.57 -21.67 -0.15
N ARG A 113 21.69 -21.46 1.17
CA ARG A 113 22.87 -20.92 1.84
C ARG A 113 23.40 -19.66 1.14
N LYS A 114 22.51 -18.75 0.76
CA LYS A 114 22.86 -17.49 0.09
C LYS A 114 22.22 -16.31 0.79
N ALA A 115 22.96 -15.21 0.86
CA ALA A 115 22.43 -13.93 1.27
C ALA A 115 22.44 -12.97 0.09
N TYR A 116 21.43 -12.11 0.02
CA TYR A 116 21.29 -11.10 -1.02
C TYR A 116 21.10 -9.73 -0.39
N PHE A 117 21.85 -8.75 -0.86
CA PHE A 117 21.76 -7.38 -0.39
C PHE A 117 21.29 -6.43 -1.49
N HIS A 118 20.58 -5.39 -1.07
CA HIS A 118 20.25 -4.25 -1.89
C HIS A 118 20.52 -2.97 -1.10
N GLN A 119 21.06 -1.97 -1.80
CA GLN A 119 21.19 -0.61 -1.27
C GLN A 119 20.50 0.35 -2.24
N GLY A 120 19.54 1.12 -1.75
CA GLY A 120 18.82 2.14 -2.52
C GLY A 120 17.31 2.12 -2.33
N ALA A 121 16.65 3.10 -2.97
CA ALA A 121 15.24 3.43 -2.73
C ALA A 121 14.23 2.55 -3.49
N ASN A 122 14.69 1.50 -4.18
CA ASN A 122 13.80 0.61 -4.92
C ASN A 122 12.98 -0.27 -3.97
N LYS A 123 12.00 -1.03 -4.48
CA LYS A 123 11.10 -1.91 -3.71
C LYS A 123 11.64 -3.36 -3.65
N PRO A 124 12.58 -3.72 -2.74
CA PRO A 124 13.24 -5.03 -2.73
C PRO A 124 12.28 -6.20 -2.44
N LEU A 125 11.19 -5.96 -1.69
CA LEU A 125 10.20 -6.98 -1.35
C LEU A 125 9.54 -7.64 -2.56
N LEU A 126 9.26 -6.86 -3.61
CA LEU A 126 8.71 -7.38 -4.86
C LEU A 126 9.69 -8.35 -5.54
N GLN A 127 11.00 -8.11 -5.42
CA GLN A 127 12.04 -8.95 -6.01
C GLN A 127 12.19 -10.28 -5.27
N VAL A 128 11.93 -10.31 -3.95
CA VAL A 128 11.96 -11.54 -3.14
C VAL A 128 10.62 -12.28 -3.07
N GLY A 129 9.64 -11.86 -3.88
CA GLY A 129 8.40 -12.59 -4.06
C GLY A 129 7.30 -12.25 -3.07
N VAL A 130 7.41 -11.16 -2.30
CA VAL A 130 6.30 -10.62 -1.49
C VAL A 130 5.61 -9.53 -2.32
N PRO A 131 4.44 -9.79 -2.94
CA PRO A 131 3.85 -8.88 -3.92
C PRO A 131 2.96 -7.85 -3.23
N VAL A 132 3.57 -7.02 -2.39
CA VAL A 132 2.95 -5.80 -1.87
C VAL A 132 3.62 -4.59 -2.53
N PRO A 133 2.88 -3.54 -2.91
CA PRO A 133 3.44 -2.35 -3.56
C PRO A 133 4.22 -1.44 -2.59
N PHE A 134 4.59 -1.95 -1.42
CA PHE A 134 5.20 -1.25 -0.29
C PHE A 134 6.55 -1.89 0.06
N ASN A 135 7.48 -1.13 0.65
CA ASN A 135 8.65 -1.67 1.35
C ASN A 135 8.25 -2.16 2.76
N LEU A 136 9.19 -2.69 3.55
CA LEU A 136 8.85 -3.14 4.91
C LEU A 136 8.50 -1.95 5.80
N ASP A 137 9.18 -0.82 5.66
CA ASP A 137 8.87 0.41 6.41
C ASP A 137 7.39 0.81 6.23
N HIS A 138 6.91 0.95 5.00
CA HIS A 138 5.50 1.30 4.74
C HIS A 138 4.53 0.20 5.17
N LEU A 139 4.90 -1.09 5.03
CA LEU A 139 4.05 -2.18 5.52
C LEU A 139 3.94 -2.13 7.06
N ALA A 140 5.03 -1.86 7.76
CA ALA A 140 5.07 -1.67 9.21
C ALA A 140 4.20 -0.49 9.62
N ASP A 141 4.33 0.64 8.96
CA ASP A 141 3.56 1.85 9.23
C ASP A 141 2.07 1.62 9.03
N LEU A 142 1.69 1.05 7.89
CA LEU A 142 0.31 0.69 7.57
C LEU A 142 -0.28 -0.24 8.64
N LEU A 143 0.40 -1.35 8.95
CA LEU A 143 -0.10 -2.34 9.90
C LEU A 143 -0.13 -1.83 11.34
N ASN A 144 0.59 -0.76 11.68
CA ASN A 144 0.60 -0.17 13.02
C ASN A 144 -0.19 1.15 13.13
N GLY A 145 -0.93 1.52 12.09
CA GLY A 145 -1.82 2.68 12.12
C GLY A 145 -1.17 4.02 11.77
N ARG A 146 0.09 4.01 11.31
CA ARG A 146 0.82 5.19 10.88
C ARG A 146 0.58 5.48 9.39
N TYR A 147 -0.66 5.77 9.04
CA TYR A 147 -1.08 5.85 7.64
C TYR A 147 -0.48 7.04 6.89
N ALA A 148 -0.21 8.15 7.58
CA ALA A 148 0.32 9.35 6.95
C ALA A 148 1.80 9.20 6.59
N GLN A 149 2.51 8.30 7.25
CA GLN A 149 3.86 7.88 6.84
C GLN A 149 3.85 7.14 5.48
N VAL A 150 2.73 6.48 5.16
CA VAL A 150 2.58 5.71 3.91
C VAL A 150 2.03 6.56 2.78
N PHE A 151 0.95 7.31 3.02
CA PHE A 151 0.19 8.01 1.98
C PHE A 151 0.41 9.53 1.96
N GLY A 152 1.19 10.06 2.90
CA GLY A 152 1.46 11.48 3.00
C GLY A 152 0.39 12.25 3.80
N ARG A 153 0.67 13.53 4.02
CA ARG A 153 -0.15 14.48 4.80
C ARG A 153 -0.83 15.54 3.93
N GLU A 154 -0.65 15.47 2.62
CA GLU A 154 -1.16 16.42 1.64
C GLU A 154 -1.96 15.69 0.55
N TYR A 155 -2.92 16.40 -0.05
CA TYR A 155 -3.73 15.91 -1.17
C TYR A 155 -3.95 17.03 -2.19
N ALA A 156 -4.11 16.66 -3.46
CA ALA A 156 -4.36 17.59 -4.56
C ALA A 156 -5.85 17.88 -4.77
N ASP A 157 -6.69 16.87 -4.59
CA ASP A 157 -8.13 16.96 -4.81
C ASP A 157 -8.89 16.03 -3.86
N ALA A 158 -10.15 16.35 -3.57
CA ALA A 158 -10.99 15.55 -2.69
C ALA A 158 -12.47 15.59 -3.09
N ALA A 159 -13.14 14.45 -2.94
CA ALA A 159 -14.55 14.29 -3.28
C ALA A 159 -15.28 13.43 -2.24
N VAL A 160 -16.50 13.82 -1.89
CA VAL A 160 -17.38 12.98 -1.08
C VAL A 160 -17.78 11.74 -1.89
N GLN A 161 -17.94 10.61 -1.22
CA GLN A 161 -18.38 9.35 -1.80
C GLN A 161 -19.64 8.86 -1.08
N ALA A 162 -20.26 7.79 -1.60
CA ALA A 162 -21.32 7.07 -0.92
C ALA A 162 -20.84 6.51 0.45
N ASP A 163 -21.79 6.04 1.27
CA ASP A 163 -21.52 5.34 2.54
C ASP A 163 -20.64 6.13 3.51
N ALA A 164 -20.83 7.44 3.49
CA ALA A 164 -20.11 8.38 4.32
C ALA A 164 -18.58 8.40 4.13
N GLN A 165 -18.08 7.93 2.99
CA GLN A 165 -16.67 7.93 2.65
C GLN A 165 -16.23 9.23 1.95
N SER A 166 -14.92 9.45 1.94
CA SER A 166 -14.27 10.58 1.29
C SER A 166 -13.10 10.05 0.47
N ARG A 167 -12.98 10.47 -0.79
CA ARG A 167 -11.85 10.14 -1.67
C ARG A 167 -10.91 11.33 -1.75
N TYR A 168 -9.61 11.06 -1.68
CA TYR A 168 -8.53 12.03 -1.82
C TYR A 168 -7.60 11.57 -2.94
N THR A 169 -7.15 12.51 -3.77
CA THR A 169 -6.12 12.30 -4.77
C THR A 169 -4.79 12.75 -4.18
N LEU A 170 -3.83 11.84 -4.14
CA LEU A 170 -2.53 12.02 -3.51
C LEU A 170 -1.45 12.27 -4.56
N GLU A 171 -0.53 13.16 -4.25
CA GLU A 171 0.67 13.40 -5.06
C GLU A 171 1.86 12.58 -4.53
N GLY A 172 2.93 12.49 -5.33
CA GLY A 172 4.16 11.83 -4.92
C GLY A 172 4.10 10.29 -4.95
N LYS A 173 4.86 9.65 -4.06
CA LYS A 173 4.96 8.18 -3.95
C LYS A 173 4.48 7.74 -2.56
N PRO A 174 3.50 6.82 -2.46
CA PRO A 174 2.93 6.04 -3.55
C PRO A 174 1.92 6.79 -4.42
N GLY A 175 1.48 7.99 -4.01
CA GLY A 175 0.50 8.80 -4.74
C GLY A 175 -0.85 8.07 -4.90
N GLY A 176 -1.59 8.41 -5.94
CA GLY A 176 -2.80 7.69 -6.33
C GLY A 176 -4.05 8.21 -5.65
N SER A 177 -5.01 7.35 -5.32
CA SER A 177 -6.25 7.74 -4.67
C SER A 177 -6.48 6.96 -3.38
N LEU A 178 -6.73 7.69 -2.29
CA LEU A 178 -7.02 7.14 -0.96
C LEU A 178 -8.47 7.40 -0.60
N THR A 179 -9.17 6.36 -0.17
CA THR A 179 -10.54 6.47 0.34
C THR A 179 -10.51 6.30 1.85
N LEU A 180 -11.07 7.29 2.55
CA LEU A 180 -11.21 7.33 3.99
C LEU A 180 -12.68 7.10 4.38
N ASN A 181 -12.91 6.40 5.49
CA ASN A 181 -14.23 6.35 6.13
C ASN A 181 -14.47 7.61 6.98
N ALA A 182 -15.64 7.70 7.61
CA ALA A 182 -16.02 8.84 8.46
C ALA A 182 -15.07 9.06 9.66
N GLN A 183 -14.37 8.02 10.12
CA GLN A 183 -13.40 8.12 11.22
C GLN A 183 -12.02 8.60 10.74
N GLY A 184 -11.81 8.82 9.44
CA GLY A 184 -10.51 9.15 8.87
C GLY A 184 -9.59 7.95 8.68
N LEU A 185 -10.12 6.72 8.74
CA LEU A 185 -9.33 5.50 8.52
C LEU A 185 -9.29 5.16 7.02
N PRO A 186 -8.11 4.84 6.46
CA PRO A 186 -8.01 4.31 5.09
C PRO A 186 -8.77 3.01 4.90
N VAL A 187 -9.74 2.98 4.00
CA VAL A 187 -10.50 1.75 3.67
C VAL A 187 -10.17 1.21 2.29
N ALA A 188 -9.71 2.07 1.38
CA ALA A 188 -9.22 1.66 0.07
C ALA A 188 -8.13 2.58 -0.45
N TRP A 189 -7.23 2.04 -1.27
CA TRP A 189 -6.24 2.80 -2.02
C TRP A 189 -6.11 2.26 -3.46
N ARG A 190 -5.82 3.15 -4.41
CA ARG A 190 -5.49 2.82 -5.80
C ARG A 190 -4.23 3.55 -6.22
N GLU A 191 -3.31 2.85 -6.88
CA GLU A 191 -2.04 3.42 -7.35
C GLU A 191 -2.24 4.51 -8.41
N ASN A 192 -3.18 4.31 -9.32
CA ASN A 192 -3.57 5.31 -10.29
C ASN A 192 -4.86 6.01 -9.84
N ALA A 193 -4.82 7.33 -9.64
CA ALA A 193 -5.95 8.10 -9.16
C ALA A 193 -7.13 8.16 -10.15
N HIS A 194 -6.82 8.11 -11.46
CA HIS A 194 -7.79 8.32 -12.54
C HIS A 194 -7.96 7.10 -13.45
N GLY A 195 -7.15 6.05 -13.25
CA GLY A 195 -7.13 4.85 -14.06
C GLY A 195 -7.48 3.60 -13.28
N LYS A 196 -7.80 2.54 -14.02
CA LYS A 196 -7.96 1.19 -13.43
C LYS A 196 -6.63 0.48 -13.24
N ASP A 197 -5.58 0.92 -13.93
CA ASP A 197 -4.28 0.24 -13.96
C ASP A 197 -3.47 0.40 -12.67
N GLY A 198 -2.69 -0.64 -12.36
CA GLY A 198 -1.83 -0.69 -11.17
C GLY A 198 -2.46 -1.47 -10.02
N TRP A 199 -1.92 -1.24 -8.83
CA TRP A 199 -2.40 -1.87 -7.60
C TRP A 199 -3.65 -1.18 -7.05
N SER A 200 -4.56 -1.99 -6.51
CA SER A 200 -5.61 -1.56 -5.60
C SER A 200 -5.50 -2.33 -4.29
N MET A 201 -5.86 -1.66 -3.20
CA MET A 201 -5.85 -2.22 -1.86
C MET A 201 -7.16 -1.90 -1.14
N GLU A 202 -7.68 -2.88 -0.41
CA GLU A 202 -8.74 -2.70 0.58
C GLU A 202 -8.20 -3.06 1.96
N ILE A 203 -8.67 -2.31 2.97
CA ILE A 203 -8.25 -2.50 4.36
C ILE A 203 -9.46 -2.87 5.21
N LEU A 204 -9.36 -4.02 5.87
CA LEU A 204 -10.31 -4.46 6.88
C LEU A 204 -9.67 -4.33 8.25
N TYR A 205 -10.43 -3.81 9.19
CA TYR A 205 -9.97 -3.44 10.53
C TYR A 205 -10.35 -4.49 11.58
N THR A 206 -9.74 -4.39 12.76
CA THR A 206 -10.25 -5.03 13.98
C THR A 206 -11.46 -4.28 14.53
N ASP A 207 -12.27 -4.96 15.34
CA ASP A 207 -13.50 -4.38 15.94
C ASP A 207 -13.22 -3.69 17.29
N ASP A 208 -11.98 -3.24 17.50
CA ASP A 208 -11.53 -2.60 18.75
C ASP A 208 -11.88 -1.11 18.78
N ALA A 209 -11.90 -0.51 19.98
CA ALA A 209 -12.10 0.94 20.16
C ALA A 209 -11.06 1.80 19.42
N ARG A 210 -9.85 1.27 19.23
CA ARG A 210 -8.79 1.84 18.37
C ARG A 210 -8.45 0.80 17.30
N PRO A 211 -9.18 0.78 16.18
CA PRO A 211 -9.07 -0.28 15.19
C PRO A 211 -7.71 -0.22 14.47
N LEU A 212 -7.11 -1.39 14.27
CA LEU A 212 -5.89 -1.55 13.47
C LEU A 212 -6.16 -2.45 12.26
N PRO A 213 -5.39 -2.35 11.16
CA PRO A 213 -5.60 -3.20 9.99
C PRO A 213 -5.48 -4.68 10.33
N ARG A 214 -6.56 -5.44 10.22
CA ARG A 214 -6.55 -6.90 10.38
C ARG A 214 -6.15 -7.58 9.09
N ARG A 215 -6.60 -7.05 7.95
CA ARG A 215 -6.40 -7.66 6.66
C ARG A 215 -6.27 -6.61 5.56
N LEU A 216 -5.29 -6.82 4.69
CA LEU A 216 -5.11 -6.08 3.45
C LEU A 216 -5.43 -7.02 2.29
N ASN A 217 -6.37 -6.65 1.43
CA ASN A 217 -6.60 -7.33 0.16
C ASN A 217 -5.98 -6.47 -0.94
N LEU A 218 -5.03 -7.01 -1.69
CA LEU A 218 -4.39 -6.33 -2.81
C LEU A 218 -4.66 -7.08 -4.11
N THR A 219 -4.97 -6.32 -5.14
CA THR A 219 -5.13 -6.83 -6.50
C THR A 219 -4.43 -5.89 -7.47
N HIS A 220 -3.94 -6.44 -8.57
CA HIS A 220 -3.41 -5.67 -9.68
C HIS A 220 -4.21 -6.04 -10.93
N THR A 221 -4.39 -5.09 -11.84
CA THR A 221 -5.04 -5.32 -13.14
C THR A 221 -4.44 -6.42 -14.00
N ASN A 222 -3.19 -6.83 -13.78
CA ASN A 222 -2.54 -7.93 -14.50
C ASN A 222 -2.84 -9.32 -13.89
N GLY A 223 -3.79 -9.41 -12.96
CA GLY A 223 -4.20 -10.66 -12.32
C GLY A 223 -3.37 -11.05 -11.09
N LYS A 224 -2.33 -10.29 -10.73
CA LYS A 224 -1.60 -10.50 -9.46
C LYS A 224 -2.48 -10.15 -8.28
N ARG A 225 -2.38 -10.93 -7.21
CA ARG A 225 -3.12 -10.74 -5.96
C ARG A 225 -2.24 -11.00 -4.76
N ALA A 226 -2.50 -10.28 -3.68
CA ALA A 226 -1.91 -10.53 -2.38
C ALA A 226 -2.93 -10.31 -1.27
N ILE A 227 -2.86 -11.12 -0.22
CA ILE A 227 -3.60 -10.93 1.01
C ILE A 227 -2.60 -10.95 2.15
N VAL A 228 -2.59 -9.90 2.94
CA VAL A 228 -1.86 -9.82 4.21
C VAL A 228 -2.90 -9.94 5.32
N LEU A 229 -2.81 -10.98 6.13
CA LEU A 229 -3.65 -11.17 7.31
C LEU A 229 -2.79 -11.11 8.56
N VAL A 230 -3.12 -10.20 9.47
CA VAL A 230 -2.52 -10.17 10.81
C VAL A 230 -3.28 -11.18 11.67
N LYS A 231 -2.59 -12.25 12.06
CA LYS A 231 -3.15 -13.30 12.93
C LYS A 231 -3.04 -12.91 14.40
N GLU A 232 -1.91 -12.31 14.76
CA GLU A 232 -1.60 -11.92 16.13
C GLU A 232 -0.79 -10.62 16.16
N ARG A 233 -1.03 -9.83 17.21
CA ARG A 233 -0.34 -8.57 17.50
C ARG A 233 0.15 -8.61 18.93
N GLU A 234 1.46 -8.63 19.08
CA GLU A 234 2.10 -8.53 20.37
C GLU A 234 2.65 -7.12 20.58
N LYS A 235 2.55 -6.65 21.83
CA LYS A 235 3.11 -5.38 22.30
C LYS A 235 4.16 -5.68 23.36
N PRO A 236 5.41 -6.00 22.96
CA PRO A 236 6.50 -6.22 23.91
C PRO A 236 6.61 -5.04 24.89
N THR A 237 6.90 -5.34 26.16
CA THR A 237 7.11 -4.32 27.18
C THR A 237 8.49 -3.68 27.12
N GLN A 238 9.43 -4.33 26.44
CA GLN A 238 10.79 -3.86 26.22
C GLN A 238 11.07 -3.76 24.72
N ALA A 239 11.90 -2.78 24.36
CA ALA A 239 12.42 -2.67 23.00
C ALA A 239 13.31 -3.88 22.66
N PHE A 240 13.24 -4.33 21.41
CA PHE A 240 14.17 -5.32 20.88
C PHE A 240 15.59 -4.76 20.89
N THR A 241 16.54 -5.56 21.34
CA THR A 241 17.96 -5.20 21.35
C THR A 241 18.53 -5.16 19.93
N GLU A 242 19.70 -4.53 19.75
CA GLU A 242 20.40 -4.54 18.46
C GLU A 242 20.66 -5.94 17.93
N ALA A 243 20.98 -6.89 18.83
CA ALA A 243 21.20 -8.29 18.48
C ALA A 243 19.91 -8.99 18.02
N GLN A 244 18.76 -8.67 18.62
CA GLN A 244 17.46 -9.21 18.18
C GLN A 244 17.01 -8.60 16.84
N LEU A 245 17.49 -7.40 16.51
CA LEU A 245 17.24 -6.74 15.24
C LEU A 245 18.33 -7.00 14.18
N SER A 246 19.42 -7.70 14.50
CA SER A 246 20.49 -7.99 13.54
C SER A 246 20.26 -9.33 12.83
N LEU A 247 20.70 -9.42 11.58
CA LEU A 247 20.67 -10.66 10.80
C LEU A 247 22.10 -11.14 10.57
N PRO A 248 22.71 -11.85 11.54
CA PRO A 248 24.04 -12.41 11.36
C PRO A 248 24.00 -13.49 10.27
N LEU A 249 24.98 -13.44 9.36
CA LEU A 249 25.14 -14.46 8.32
C LEU A 249 26.19 -15.49 8.77
N PRO A 250 26.00 -16.79 8.49
CA PRO A 250 27.06 -17.77 8.64
C PRO A 250 28.30 -17.41 7.80
N ALA A 251 29.50 -17.73 8.31
CA ALA A 251 30.77 -17.26 7.73
C ALA A 251 31.02 -17.72 6.27
N ASP A 252 30.41 -18.82 5.86
CA ASP A 252 30.55 -19.42 4.53
C ASP A 252 29.42 -19.06 3.56
N VAL A 253 28.47 -18.21 3.98
CA VAL A 253 27.35 -17.78 3.12
C VAL A 253 27.81 -16.65 2.19
N PRO A 254 27.79 -16.86 0.86
CA PRO A 254 28.07 -15.79 -0.09
C PRO A 254 27.02 -14.68 0.01
N LEU A 255 27.51 -13.44 0.01
CA LEU A 255 26.70 -12.23 -0.05
C LEU A 255 26.67 -11.71 -1.49
N LEU A 256 25.49 -11.73 -2.12
CA LEU A 256 25.29 -11.42 -3.53
C LEU A 256 24.39 -10.19 -3.71
N PRO A 257 24.49 -9.43 -4.82
CA PRO A 257 23.51 -8.40 -5.14
C PRO A 257 22.10 -8.98 -5.31
N LEU A 258 21.07 -8.26 -4.87
CA LEU A 258 19.67 -8.69 -4.98
C LEU A 258 19.22 -8.91 -6.44
N SER A 259 19.85 -8.26 -7.42
CA SER A 259 19.62 -8.52 -8.84
C SER A 259 19.91 -9.96 -9.27
N GLN A 260 20.66 -10.73 -8.48
CA GLN A 260 20.94 -12.14 -8.72
C GLN A 260 19.92 -13.09 -8.04
N PHE A 261 18.94 -12.55 -7.31
CA PHE A 261 17.89 -13.34 -6.69
C PHE A 261 16.96 -13.92 -7.75
N LYS A 262 16.76 -15.24 -7.72
CA LYS A 262 15.86 -15.95 -8.64
C LYS A 262 14.68 -16.50 -7.85
N GLN A 263 13.47 -16.02 -8.16
CA GLN A 263 12.24 -16.60 -7.64
C GLN A 263 12.09 -18.01 -8.23
N ARG A 264 11.93 -19.02 -7.36
CA ARG A 264 11.60 -20.41 -7.74
C ARG A 264 10.10 -20.66 -7.63
#